data_AF-A0A5M3WB56-F1
#
_entry.id   AF-A0A5M3WB56-F1
#
_cell.length_a   1.000
_cell.length_b   1.000
_cell.length_c   1.000
_cell.angle_alpha   90.00
_cell.angle_beta   90.00
_cell.angle_gamma   90.00
#
_symmetry.space_group_name_H-M   'P 1'
#
loop_
_entity.id
_entity.type
_entity.pdbx_description
1 polymer ?
#
loop_
_entity_poly.entity_id
_entity_poly.type
_entity_poly.pdbx_seq_one_letter_code
_entity_poly.pdbx_strand_id
1 'polypeptide(L)'
;MKAQRVLLAIVVAAATLTACGPLQVGAAATVGDQRITSEQLDNGVRDFEAAMSAAKIPADQVQLPGTVPQAVLLQLANINQFTQVGLANGVVISEGEIDAFISQQGGKASVEQALLGRGVPPSSVRDWLRASISAQKMITELGGGTDEAATTAGQQKLGLEAEKIPVKFNPRYGNFDPAQGWVPSNRFGSITPAAPQGEAPPAQGEAPPAQGEAPPAG
;
A
#
# COMPACT_ATOMS: atom_id res chain seq x y z
N MET A 1 -76.43 5.81 27.96
CA MET A 1 -76.08 5.81 26.53
C MET A 1 -74.62 5.39 26.40
N LYS A 2 -74.35 4.42 25.52
CA LYS A 2 -73.04 3.80 25.29
C LYS A 2 -72.14 4.70 24.42
N ALA A 3 -70.87 4.30 24.37
CA ALA A 3 -69.84 4.62 23.37
C ALA A 3 -68.85 5.73 23.76
N GLN A 4 -67.54 5.60 23.57
CA GLN A 4 -66.69 4.49 23.12
C GLN A 4 -65.27 4.89 23.52
N ARG A 5 -64.49 3.97 24.09
CA ARG A 5 -63.07 4.17 24.36
C ARG A 5 -62.32 4.14 23.01
N VAL A 6 -61.81 5.28 22.56
CA VAL A 6 -60.89 5.33 21.41
C VAL A 6 -59.48 5.35 21.99
N LEU A 7 -58.90 4.16 22.09
CA LEU A 7 -57.46 3.99 22.26
C LEU A 7 -56.80 4.28 20.91
N LEU A 8 -56.20 5.46 20.79
CA LEU A 8 -55.29 5.76 19.68
C LEU A 8 -54.00 4.96 19.92
N ALA A 9 -53.87 3.80 19.28
CA ALA A 9 -52.61 3.08 19.21
C ALA A 9 -51.71 3.82 18.20
N ILE A 10 -50.80 4.66 18.71
CA ILE A 10 -49.73 5.26 17.91
C ILE A 10 -48.73 4.13 17.63
N VAL A 11 -48.79 3.55 16.44
CA VAL A 11 -47.73 2.70 15.89
C VAL A 11 -46.58 3.64 15.49
N VAL A 12 -45.65 3.88 16.41
CA VAL A 12 -44.35 4.45 16.05
C VAL A 12 -43.61 3.36 15.31
N ALA A 13 -43.65 3.40 13.98
CA ALA A 13 -42.73 2.66 13.15
C ALA A 13 -41.33 3.25 13.39
N ALA A 14 -40.65 2.75 14.43
CA ALA A 14 -39.23 2.93 14.58
C ALA A 14 -38.57 2.18 13.41
N ALA A 15 -38.29 2.90 12.33
CA ALA A 15 -37.41 2.43 11.28
C ALA A 15 -36.01 2.34 11.89
N THR A 16 -35.74 1.24 12.60
CA THR A 16 -34.39 0.85 12.96
C THR A 16 -33.69 0.50 11.66
N LEU A 17 -33.00 1.47 11.06
CA LEU A 17 -31.97 1.22 10.05
C LEU A 17 -30.81 0.49 10.76
N THR A 18 -31.02 -0.78 11.10
CA THR A 18 -29.94 -1.72 11.40
C THR A 18 -29.39 -2.21 10.06
N ALA A 19 -28.73 -1.32 9.33
CA ALA A 19 -27.77 -1.75 8.33
C ALA A 19 -26.48 -2.10 9.08
N CYS A 20 -26.33 -3.39 9.40
CA CYS A 20 -25.14 -3.96 10.00
C CYS A 20 -23.92 -3.79 9.08
N GLY A 21 -22.89 -3.15 9.62
CA GLY A 21 -21.54 -3.05 9.07
C GLY A 21 -21.01 -1.62 9.20
N PRO A 22 -19.78 -1.38 9.72
CA PRO A 22 -19.12 -0.09 9.55
C PRO A 22 -18.87 0.09 8.05
N LEU A 23 -19.86 0.64 7.38
CA LEU A 23 -19.88 0.96 5.97
C LEU A 23 -18.76 1.97 5.73
N GLN A 24 -17.66 1.48 5.16
CA GLN A 24 -16.59 2.24 4.51
C GLN A 24 -17.12 3.05 3.30
N VAL A 25 -18.33 3.60 3.38
CA VAL A 25 -18.92 4.42 2.32
C VAL A 25 -18.06 5.67 2.21
N GLY A 26 -17.38 5.79 1.08
CA GLY A 26 -16.44 6.86 0.78
C GLY A 26 -15.08 6.75 1.46
N ALA A 27 -14.71 5.61 2.04
CA ALA A 27 -13.33 5.36 2.52
C ALA A 27 -12.52 4.60 1.47
N ALA A 28 -11.32 5.08 1.15
CA ALA A 28 -10.32 4.33 0.40
C ALA A 28 -9.47 3.43 1.30
N ALA A 29 -9.19 3.87 2.53
CA ALA A 29 -8.55 3.06 3.56
C ALA A 29 -8.89 3.57 4.97
N THR A 30 -8.63 2.75 5.98
CA THR A 30 -8.62 3.14 7.39
C THR A 30 -7.27 2.78 7.99
N VAL A 31 -6.71 3.68 8.80
CA VAL A 31 -5.41 3.54 9.43
C VAL A 31 -5.58 3.86 10.91
N GLY A 32 -5.45 2.86 11.78
CA GLY A 32 -5.79 3.02 13.20
C GLY A 32 -7.23 3.52 13.36
N ASP A 33 -7.38 4.71 13.94
CA ASP A 33 -8.66 5.41 14.13
C ASP A 33 -9.01 6.41 13.01
N GLN A 34 -8.10 6.65 12.07
CA GLN A 34 -8.26 7.59 10.97
C GLN A 34 -8.80 6.92 9.71
N ARG A 35 -9.48 7.73 8.89
CA ARG A 35 -10.00 7.34 7.58
C ARG A 35 -9.35 8.15 6.48
N ILE A 36 -8.91 7.47 5.44
CA ILE A 36 -8.57 8.06 4.14
C ILE A 36 -9.82 7.93 3.26
N THR A 37 -10.40 9.06 2.88
CA THR A 37 -11.59 9.11 2.03
C THR A 37 -11.25 8.88 0.56
N SER A 38 -12.23 8.43 -0.22
CA SER A 38 -12.12 8.36 -1.69
C SER A 38 -11.81 9.72 -2.29
N GLU A 39 -12.38 10.80 -1.75
CA GLU A 39 -12.10 12.16 -2.21
C GLU A 39 -10.64 12.56 -1.96
N GLN A 40 -10.09 12.27 -0.77
CA GLN A 40 -8.67 12.52 -0.48
C GLN A 40 -7.75 11.75 -1.42
N LEU A 41 -8.08 10.48 -1.70
CA LEU A 41 -7.33 9.68 -2.68
C LEU A 41 -7.43 10.30 -4.08
N ASP A 42 -8.62 10.62 -4.55
CA ASP A 42 -8.84 11.17 -5.89
C ASP A 42 -8.12 12.53 -6.06
N ASN A 43 -8.13 13.36 -5.02
CA ASN A 43 -7.37 14.62 -4.99
C ASN A 43 -5.86 14.36 -5.10
N GLY A 44 -5.35 13.39 -4.32
CA GLY A 44 -3.95 12.99 -4.37
C GLY A 44 -3.54 12.46 -5.74
N VAL A 45 -4.37 11.60 -6.36
CA VAL A 45 -4.09 11.07 -7.71
C VAL A 45 -4.00 12.19 -8.74
N ARG A 46 -4.95 13.13 -8.74
CA ARG A 46 -4.93 14.27 -9.69
C ARG A 46 -3.71 15.16 -9.49
N ASP A 47 -3.34 15.44 -8.25
CA ASP A 47 -2.17 16.24 -7.91
C ASP A 47 -0.86 15.54 -8.34
N PHE A 48 -0.76 14.23 -8.11
CA PHE A 48 0.36 13.41 -8.57
C PHE A 48 0.48 13.41 -10.11
N GLU A 49 -0.61 13.14 -10.82
CA GLU A 49 -0.62 13.11 -12.29
C GLU A 49 -0.29 14.48 -12.89
N ALA A 50 -0.80 15.56 -12.30
CA ALA A 50 -0.46 16.93 -12.70
C ALA A 50 1.04 17.22 -12.55
N ALA A 51 1.64 16.78 -11.44
CA ALA A 51 3.08 16.95 -11.19
C ALA A 51 3.94 16.11 -12.14
N MET A 52 3.57 14.87 -12.40
CA MET A 52 4.22 14.00 -13.40
C MET A 52 4.18 14.63 -14.80
N SER A 53 3.02 15.16 -15.19
CA SER A 53 2.84 15.87 -16.46
C SER A 53 3.71 17.13 -16.55
N ALA A 54 3.72 17.96 -15.50
CA ALA A 54 4.54 19.16 -15.43
C ALA A 54 6.05 18.86 -15.50
N ALA A 55 6.47 17.77 -14.85
CA ALA A 55 7.85 17.27 -14.87
C ALA A 55 8.21 16.53 -16.17
N LYS A 56 7.24 16.32 -17.09
CA LYS A 56 7.40 15.53 -18.32
C LYS A 56 7.93 14.13 -18.08
N ILE A 57 7.57 13.54 -16.94
CA ILE A 57 7.91 12.16 -16.58
C ILE A 57 6.78 11.29 -17.15
N PRO A 58 7.05 10.39 -18.10
CA PRO A 58 6.01 9.49 -18.57
C PRO A 58 5.77 8.39 -17.54
N ALA A 59 4.52 7.94 -17.44
CA ALA A 59 4.09 7.03 -16.37
C ALA A 59 4.79 5.66 -16.39
N ASP A 60 5.27 5.22 -17.56
CA ASP A 60 6.02 3.98 -17.76
C ASP A 60 7.48 4.06 -17.27
N GLN A 61 8.03 5.27 -17.10
CA GLN A 61 9.37 5.46 -16.54
C GLN A 61 9.40 5.43 -15.02
N VAL A 62 8.24 5.49 -14.35
CA VAL A 62 8.17 5.40 -12.88
C VAL A 62 7.66 4.03 -12.47
N GLN A 63 8.53 3.28 -11.81
CA GLN A 63 8.19 1.98 -11.25
C GLN A 63 7.39 2.17 -9.95
N LEU A 64 6.07 2.33 -10.08
CA LEU A 64 5.17 2.44 -8.92
C LEU A 64 4.72 1.05 -8.43
N PRO A 65 4.43 0.91 -7.12
CA PRO A 65 3.79 -0.29 -6.60
C PRO A 65 2.32 -0.35 -7.05
N GLY A 66 2.05 -1.08 -8.13
CA GLY A 66 0.72 -1.23 -8.72
C GLY A 66 0.34 -0.05 -9.62
N THR A 67 -0.96 0.23 -9.73
CA THR A 67 -1.49 1.38 -10.48
C THR A 67 -1.23 2.71 -9.76
N VAL A 68 -1.33 3.85 -10.45
CA VAL A 68 -1.17 5.19 -9.83
C VAL A 68 -2.08 5.36 -8.59
N PRO A 69 -3.40 5.06 -8.64
CA PRO A 69 -4.25 5.16 -7.45
C PRO A 69 -3.80 4.25 -6.30
N GLN A 70 -3.31 3.05 -6.61
CA GLN A 70 -2.81 2.11 -5.61
C GLN A 70 -1.52 2.60 -4.94
N ALA A 71 -0.60 3.17 -5.70
CA ALA A 71 0.64 3.74 -5.18
C ALA A 71 0.37 4.97 -4.30
N VAL A 72 -0.48 5.88 -4.76
CA VAL A 72 -0.89 7.07 -3.98
C VAL A 72 -1.62 6.65 -2.70
N LEU A 73 -2.56 5.70 -2.79
CA LEU A 73 -3.28 5.20 -1.62
C LEU A 73 -2.36 4.56 -0.59
N LEU A 74 -1.42 3.72 -1.05
CA LEU A 74 -0.40 3.13 -0.19
C LEU A 74 0.41 4.22 0.53
N GLN A 75 0.77 5.28 -0.19
CA GLN A 75 1.54 6.34 0.41
C GLN A 75 0.76 7.17 1.43
N LEU A 76 -0.49 7.53 1.13
CA LEU A 76 -1.37 8.21 2.08
C LEU A 76 -1.57 7.35 3.34
N ALA A 77 -1.70 6.03 3.18
CA ALA A 77 -1.81 5.11 4.31
C ALA A 77 -0.52 5.07 5.15
N ASN A 78 0.64 4.96 4.52
CA ASN A 78 1.93 4.98 5.21
C ASN A 78 2.17 6.30 5.96
N ILE A 79 1.89 7.44 5.32
CA ILE A 79 1.99 8.76 5.95
C ILE A 79 1.15 8.81 7.22
N ASN A 80 -0.11 8.38 7.13
CA ASN A 80 -1.03 8.39 8.26
C ASN A 80 -0.56 7.41 9.36
N GLN A 81 -0.12 6.22 8.99
CA GLN A 81 0.36 5.19 9.92
C GLN A 81 1.58 5.67 10.69
N PHE A 82 2.62 6.10 10.00
CA PHE A 82 3.87 6.55 10.65
C PHE A 82 3.71 7.87 11.40
N THR A 83 2.74 8.72 11.02
CA THR A 83 2.36 9.87 11.84
C THR A 83 1.76 9.44 13.17
N GLN A 84 0.82 8.48 13.16
CA GLN A 84 0.23 7.94 14.40
C GLN A 84 1.27 7.22 15.26
N VAL A 85 2.17 6.44 14.65
CA VAL A 85 3.26 5.75 15.36
C VAL A 85 4.18 6.76 16.04
N GLY A 86 4.57 7.83 15.34
CA GLY A 86 5.37 8.91 15.91
C GLY A 86 4.69 9.55 17.12
N LEU A 87 3.41 9.94 16.97
CA LEU A 87 2.63 10.54 18.06
C LEU A 87 2.47 9.61 19.26
N ALA A 88 2.21 8.31 19.03
CA ALA A 88 2.09 7.32 20.09
C ALA A 88 3.40 7.13 20.88
N ASN A 89 4.55 7.40 20.26
CA ASN A 89 5.87 7.35 20.87
C ASN A 89 6.39 8.73 21.33
N GLY A 90 5.55 9.77 21.31
CA GLY A 90 5.92 11.12 21.76
C GLY A 90 6.84 11.88 20.80
N VAL A 91 7.02 11.39 19.57
CA VAL A 91 7.81 12.05 18.52
C VAL A 91 6.95 13.06 17.80
N VAL A 92 7.29 14.34 17.94
CA VAL A 92 6.65 15.45 17.25
C VAL A 92 7.71 16.18 16.42
N ILE A 93 7.39 16.44 15.15
CA ILE A 93 8.26 17.20 14.23
C ILE A 93 7.65 18.57 14.02
N SER A 94 8.46 19.59 14.21
CA SER A 94 8.09 20.99 13.98
C SER A 94 8.13 21.36 12.50
N GLU A 95 7.39 22.40 12.11
CA GLU A 95 7.48 22.95 10.75
C GLU A 95 8.89 23.42 10.41
N GLY A 96 9.63 23.96 11.38
CA GLY A 96 11.01 24.41 11.19
C GLY A 96 11.98 23.28 10.85
N GLU A 97 11.77 22.08 11.38
CA GLU A 97 12.57 20.90 11.01
C GLU A 97 12.28 20.44 9.58
N ILE A 98 11.01 20.48 9.17
CA ILE A 98 10.60 20.16 7.80
C ILE A 98 11.21 21.18 6.83
N ASP A 99 11.12 22.47 7.15
CA ASP A 99 11.67 23.54 6.32
C ASP A 99 13.20 23.45 6.22
N ALA A 100 13.88 23.16 7.33
CA ALA A 100 15.32 22.91 7.34
C ALA A 100 15.70 21.72 6.45
N PHE A 101 14.95 20.62 6.50
CA PHE A 101 15.16 19.47 5.62
C PHE A 101 14.96 19.84 4.14
N ILE A 102 13.88 20.56 3.82
CA ILE A 102 13.62 21.02 2.45
C ILE A 102 14.76 21.90 1.94
N SER A 103 15.24 22.85 2.76
CA SER A 103 16.38 23.69 2.39
C SER A 103 17.66 22.90 2.16
N GLN A 104 17.96 21.91 3.01
CA GLN A 104 19.14 21.04 2.85
C GLN A 104 19.09 20.20 1.57
N GLN A 105 17.90 19.80 1.12
CA GLN A 105 17.71 19.00 -0.09
C GLN A 105 17.60 19.80 -1.39
N GLY A 106 17.97 21.09 -1.36
CA GLY A 106 17.95 21.95 -2.55
C GLY A 106 16.59 22.60 -2.83
N GLY A 107 15.69 22.64 -1.84
CA GLY A 107 14.41 23.35 -1.91
C GLY A 107 13.21 22.47 -2.28
N LYS A 108 12.02 23.09 -2.22
CA LYS A 108 10.73 22.39 -2.35
C LYS A 108 10.61 21.58 -3.64
N ALA A 109 10.94 22.18 -4.78
CA ALA A 109 10.83 21.53 -6.09
C ALA A 109 11.71 20.27 -6.21
N SER A 110 12.93 20.31 -5.66
CA SER A 110 13.85 19.17 -5.62
C SER A 110 13.24 18.00 -4.84
N VAL A 111 12.70 18.28 -3.65
CA VAL A 111 12.07 17.27 -2.80
C VAL A 111 10.81 16.69 -3.45
N GLU A 112 9.93 17.53 -3.98
CA GLU A 112 8.71 17.08 -4.67
C GLU A 112 9.06 16.15 -5.84
N GLN A 113 10.00 16.54 -6.69
CA GLN A 113 10.43 15.73 -7.84
C GLN A 113 11.03 14.38 -7.40
N ALA A 114 11.85 14.37 -6.34
CA ALA A 114 12.44 13.14 -5.80
C ALA A 114 11.40 12.17 -5.20
N LEU A 115 10.23 12.69 -4.80
CA LEU A 115 9.15 11.90 -4.21
C LEU A 115 8.10 11.44 -5.22
N LEU A 116 8.05 12.00 -6.42
CA LEU A 116 7.20 11.50 -7.50
C LEU A 116 7.50 10.03 -7.84
N GLY A 117 8.78 9.63 -7.78
CA GLY A 117 9.19 8.24 -7.99
C GLY A 117 8.61 7.25 -6.97
N ARG A 118 8.08 7.74 -5.85
CA ARG A 118 7.49 6.94 -4.77
C ARG A 118 5.96 7.01 -4.73
N GLY A 119 5.33 7.67 -5.71
CA GLY A 119 3.88 7.86 -5.72
C GLY A 119 3.38 8.90 -4.71
N VAL A 120 4.25 9.80 -4.21
CA VAL A 120 3.83 10.85 -3.26
C VAL A 120 3.28 12.04 -4.04
N PRO A 121 2.00 12.42 -3.83
CA PRO A 121 1.48 13.66 -4.42
C PRO A 121 2.13 14.89 -3.75
N PRO A 122 2.41 15.98 -4.49
CA PRO A 122 2.98 17.22 -3.95
C PRO A 122 2.29 17.74 -2.68
N SER A 123 0.96 17.68 -2.66
CA SER A 123 0.11 18.08 -1.53
C SER A 123 0.39 17.29 -0.24
N SER A 124 0.95 16.07 -0.34
CA SER A 124 1.30 15.22 0.81
C SER A 124 2.80 15.21 1.13
N VAL A 125 3.63 15.99 0.43
CA VAL A 125 5.10 15.97 0.64
C VAL A 125 5.50 16.38 2.04
N ARG A 126 4.90 17.44 2.60
CA ARG A 126 5.22 17.86 3.98
C ARG A 126 4.83 16.80 5.01
N ASP A 127 3.69 16.15 4.84
CA ASP A 127 3.25 15.08 5.73
C ASP A 127 4.13 13.83 5.58
N TRP A 128 4.57 13.54 4.36
CA TRP A 128 5.57 12.50 4.11
C TRP A 128 6.89 12.78 4.80
N LEU A 129 7.41 14.02 4.71
CA LEU A 129 8.62 14.43 5.41
C LEU A 129 8.45 14.31 6.92
N ARG A 130 7.31 14.75 7.47
CA ARG A 130 6.99 14.59 8.89
C ARG A 130 7.04 13.13 9.32
N ALA A 131 6.38 12.24 8.58
CA ALA A 131 6.38 10.80 8.84
C ALA A 131 7.79 10.20 8.72
N SER A 132 8.54 10.54 7.68
CA SER A 132 9.89 10.02 7.43
C SER A 132 10.90 10.49 8.49
N ILE A 133 10.87 11.76 8.89
CA ILE A 133 11.75 12.30 9.93
C ILE A 133 11.38 11.67 11.28
N SER A 134 10.08 11.51 11.57
CA SER A 134 9.63 10.81 12.77
C SER A 134 10.14 9.37 12.82
N ALA A 135 10.00 8.63 11.72
CA ALA A 135 10.52 7.27 11.60
C ALA A 135 12.02 7.20 11.83
N GLN A 136 12.80 8.14 11.27
CA GLN A 136 14.24 8.17 11.46
C GLN A 136 14.63 8.42 12.92
N LYS A 137 13.95 9.33 13.62
CA LYS A 137 14.16 9.58 15.05
C LYS A 137 13.82 8.34 15.89
N MET A 138 12.70 7.69 15.60
CA MET A 138 12.28 6.48 16.30
C MET A 138 13.27 5.33 16.10
N ILE A 139 13.80 5.15 14.88
CA ILE A 139 14.84 4.13 14.64
C ILE A 139 16.01 4.36 15.59
N THR A 140 16.47 5.61 15.75
CA THR A 140 17.55 5.96 16.70
C THR A 140 17.14 5.70 18.16
N GLU A 141 15.95 6.12 18.59
CA GLU A 141 15.46 5.93 19.96
C GLU A 141 15.24 4.46 20.34
N LEU A 142 14.85 3.63 19.37
CA LEU A 142 14.64 2.19 19.55
C LEU A 142 15.95 1.39 19.57
N GLY A 143 17.10 2.05 19.66
CA GLY A 143 18.42 1.43 19.71
C GLY A 143 19.05 1.20 18.34
N GLY A 144 18.58 1.93 17.32
CA GLY A 144 19.31 2.09 16.08
C GLY A 144 20.63 2.81 16.31
N GLY A 145 21.69 2.33 15.65
CA GLY A 145 23.06 2.82 15.80
C GLY A 145 23.67 3.18 14.46
N THR A 146 24.97 3.48 14.46
CA THR A 146 25.70 3.87 13.23
C THR A 146 26.10 2.68 12.37
N ASP A 147 26.08 1.46 12.92
CA ASP A 147 26.29 0.24 12.17
C ASP A 147 24.98 -0.33 11.59
N GLU A 148 25.13 -1.14 10.54
CA GLU A 148 24.02 -1.71 9.78
C GLU A 148 23.15 -2.64 10.63
N ALA A 149 23.77 -3.41 11.55
CA ALA A 149 23.04 -4.35 12.40
C ALA A 149 22.15 -3.60 13.40
N ALA A 150 22.67 -2.56 14.04
CA ALA A 150 21.90 -1.70 14.93
C ALA A 150 20.78 -0.97 14.18
N THR A 151 21.06 -0.41 13.00
CA THR A 151 20.04 0.22 12.14
C THR A 151 18.91 -0.75 11.81
N THR A 152 19.25 -1.98 11.41
CA THR A 152 18.28 -3.04 11.09
C THR A 152 17.43 -3.40 12.32
N ALA A 153 18.04 -3.53 13.49
CA ALA A 153 17.31 -3.79 14.73
C ALA A 153 16.34 -2.65 15.09
N GLY A 154 16.74 -1.39 14.90
CA GLY A 154 15.87 -0.23 15.09
C GLY A 154 14.69 -0.22 14.11
N GLN A 155 14.93 -0.56 12.84
CA GLN A 155 13.87 -0.69 11.83
C GLN A 155 12.88 -1.81 12.15
N GLN A 156 13.35 -2.96 12.61
CA GLN A 156 12.47 -4.07 13.03
C GLN A 156 11.57 -3.65 14.19
N LYS A 157 12.12 -2.97 15.20
CA LYS A 157 11.33 -2.45 16.32
C LYS A 157 10.33 -1.39 15.87
N LEU A 158 10.71 -0.50 14.95
CA LEU A 158 9.76 0.44 14.36
C LEU A 158 8.63 -0.29 13.61
N GLY A 159 8.94 -1.38 12.92
CA GLY A 159 7.94 -2.26 12.30
C GLY A 159 6.93 -2.81 13.31
N LEU A 160 7.41 -3.29 14.46
CA LEU A 160 6.55 -3.76 15.56
C LEU A 160 5.67 -2.64 16.14
N GLU A 161 6.16 -1.41 16.19
CA GLU A 161 5.34 -0.25 16.58
C GLU A 161 4.27 0.07 15.52
N ALA A 162 4.62 -0.01 14.23
CA ALA A 162 3.70 0.22 13.13
C ALA A 162 2.58 -0.84 13.06
N GLU A 163 2.87 -2.10 13.41
CA GLU A 163 1.87 -3.17 13.50
C GLU A 163 0.74 -2.88 14.50
N LYS A 164 0.99 -2.03 15.52
CA LYS A 164 -0.04 -1.59 16.48
C LYS A 164 -1.06 -0.64 15.86
N ILE A 165 -0.75 -0.03 14.71
CA ILE A 165 -1.62 0.87 13.95
C ILE A 165 -2.06 0.15 12.66
N PRO A 166 -3.17 -0.60 12.67
CA PRO A 166 -3.55 -1.42 11.53
C PRO A 166 -4.00 -0.59 10.34
N VAL A 167 -3.54 -0.97 9.15
CA VAL A 167 -3.99 -0.42 7.86
C VAL A 167 -4.96 -1.39 7.21
N LYS A 168 -6.12 -0.89 6.78
CA LYS A 168 -7.11 -1.68 6.02
C LYS A 168 -7.52 -0.89 4.78
N PHE A 169 -7.20 -1.44 3.61
CA PHE A 169 -7.61 -0.88 2.33
C PHE A 169 -9.01 -1.33 1.95
N ASN A 170 -9.76 -0.46 1.28
CA ASN A 170 -11.07 -0.83 0.74
C ASN A 170 -10.85 -1.76 -0.48
N PRO A 171 -11.47 -2.97 -0.51
CA PRO A 171 -11.30 -3.95 -1.58
C PRO A 171 -11.59 -3.43 -3.00
N ARG A 172 -12.35 -2.33 -3.14
CA ARG A 172 -12.58 -1.68 -4.44
C ARG A 172 -11.28 -1.20 -5.10
N TYR A 173 -10.24 -0.90 -4.33
CA TYR A 173 -8.93 -0.45 -4.83
C TYR A 173 -7.91 -1.59 -4.96
N GLY A 174 -8.31 -2.82 -4.65
CA GLY A 174 -7.45 -4.02 -4.68
C GLY A 174 -7.20 -4.60 -3.29
N ASN A 175 -6.50 -5.72 -3.26
CA ASN A 175 -6.03 -6.35 -2.03
C ASN A 175 -4.54 -6.06 -1.88
N PHE A 176 -4.11 -5.63 -0.70
CA PHE A 176 -2.71 -5.39 -0.40
C PHE A 176 -2.21 -6.47 0.55
N ASP A 177 -1.11 -7.11 0.18
CA ASP A 177 -0.36 -8.04 1.00
C ASP A 177 1.00 -7.40 1.36
N PRO A 178 1.43 -7.34 2.63
CA PRO A 178 2.69 -6.71 3.00
C PRO A 178 3.94 -7.36 2.38
N ALA A 179 3.89 -8.65 2.03
CA ALA A 179 5.00 -9.37 1.43
C ALA A 179 4.96 -9.34 -0.11
N GLN A 180 3.77 -9.29 -0.72
CA GLN A 180 3.58 -9.38 -2.16
C GLN A 180 3.18 -8.05 -2.84
N GLY A 181 2.80 -7.03 -2.06
CA GLY A 181 2.25 -5.77 -2.54
C GLY A 181 0.79 -5.88 -2.97
N TRP A 182 0.39 -5.10 -3.98
CA TRP A 182 -0.96 -5.15 -4.53
C TRP A 182 -1.18 -6.43 -5.33
N VAL A 183 -2.11 -7.27 -4.86
CA VAL A 183 -2.49 -8.52 -5.53
C VAL A 183 -3.81 -8.36 -6.27
N PRO A 184 -3.98 -9.03 -7.43
CA PRO A 184 -5.25 -9.04 -8.14
C PRO A 184 -6.38 -9.51 -7.22
N SER A 185 -7.50 -8.80 -7.23
CA SER A 185 -8.70 -9.29 -6.55
C SER A 185 -9.22 -10.51 -7.33
N ASN A 186 -9.23 -11.70 -6.70
CA ASN A 186 -9.80 -12.96 -7.25
C ASN A 186 -11.34 -12.90 -7.41
N ARG A 187 -11.88 -11.80 -7.92
CA ARG A 187 -13.31 -11.55 -8.13
C ARG A 187 -13.89 -12.39 -9.28
N PHE A 188 -13.02 -12.93 -10.12
CA PHE A 188 -13.34 -13.98 -11.09
C PHE A 188 -12.41 -15.14 -10.75
N GLY A 189 -12.95 -16.34 -10.59
CA GLY A 189 -12.22 -17.52 -10.13
C GLY A 189 -10.87 -17.67 -10.83
N SER A 190 -9.88 -18.16 -10.08
CA SER A 190 -8.51 -18.42 -10.52
C SER A 190 -8.44 -18.92 -11.96
N ILE A 191 -7.97 -18.08 -12.88
CA ILE A 191 -7.32 -18.60 -14.07
C ILE A 191 -5.91 -18.89 -13.61
N THR A 192 -5.68 -20.11 -13.15
CA THR A 192 -4.33 -20.64 -12.94
C THR A 192 -3.56 -20.37 -14.24
N PRO A 193 -2.45 -19.61 -14.23
CA PRO A 193 -1.59 -19.56 -15.39
C PRO A 193 -1.17 -21.00 -15.69
N ALA A 194 -1.52 -21.49 -16.89
CA ALA A 194 -1.05 -22.79 -17.33
C ALA A 194 0.48 -22.78 -17.26
N ALA A 195 1.05 -23.71 -16.48
CA ALA A 195 2.47 -23.99 -16.53
C ALA A 195 2.87 -24.23 -18.00
N PRO A 196 4.04 -23.74 -18.46
CA PRO A 196 4.50 -24.06 -19.79
C PRO A 196 4.60 -25.58 -19.93
N GLN A 197 3.79 -26.15 -20.82
CA GLN A 197 3.89 -27.54 -21.24
C GLN A 197 5.20 -27.72 -22.01
N GLY A 198 6.30 -27.89 -21.27
CA GLY A 198 7.49 -28.54 -21.76
C GLY A 198 7.36 -30.03 -21.50
N GLU A 199 6.65 -30.74 -22.37
CA GLU A 199 6.71 -32.21 -22.44
C GLU A 199 6.76 -32.59 -23.92
N ALA A 200 7.97 -32.66 -24.46
CA ALA A 200 8.22 -33.37 -25.71
C ALA A 200 8.27 -34.88 -25.38
N PRO A 201 7.62 -35.75 -26.18
CA PRO A 201 7.41 -37.15 -25.83
C PRO A 201 8.72 -37.96 -25.85
N PRO A 202 8.82 -39.05 -25.06
CA PRO A 202 9.97 -39.94 -25.12
C PRO A 202 9.93 -40.74 -26.42
N ALA A 203 10.94 -40.57 -27.26
CA ALA A 203 11.21 -41.51 -28.35
C ALA A 203 11.68 -42.83 -27.73
N GLN A 204 10.79 -43.83 -27.76
CA GLN A 204 11.10 -45.21 -27.37
C GLN A 204 12.12 -45.77 -28.36
N GLY A 205 13.33 -46.06 -27.84
CA GLY A 205 14.38 -46.76 -28.56
C GLY A 205 13.99 -48.21 -28.75
N GLU A 206 13.65 -48.56 -29.98
CA GLU A 206 13.51 -49.92 -30.46
C GLU A 206 14.91 -50.56 -30.51
N ALA A 207 15.07 -51.71 -29.84
CA ALA A 207 16.31 -52.50 -29.80
C ALA A 207 16.33 -53.50 -30.98
N PRO A 208 17.47 -54.16 -31.27
CA PRO A 208 18.14 -54.17 -32.56
C PRO A 208 17.84 -55.41 -33.43
N PRO A 209 18.47 -55.52 -34.61
CA PRO A 209 19.02 -56.82 -35.00
C PRO A 209 20.53 -56.78 -35.20
N ALA A 210 21.14 -57.91 -34.84
CA ALA A 210 22.53 -58.24 -35.00
C ALA A 210 22.90 -58.58 -36.46
N GLN A 211 24.17 -58.36 -36.80
CA GLN A 211 25.12 -59.31 -37.44
C GLN A 211 26.04 -58.62 -38.46
N GLY A 212 27.34 -58.93 -38.41
CA GLY A 212 28.22 -58.91 -39.57
C GLY A 212 29.58 -58.20 -39.43
N GLU A 213 30.60 -58.97 -39.06
CA GLU A 213 32.00 -58.90 -39.53
C GLU A 213 32.94 -57.70 -39.22
N ALA A 214 33.94 -58.02 -38.39
CA ALA A 214 35.30 -57.49 -38.39
C ALA A 214 36.09 -58.02 -39.64
N PRO A 215 37.38 -57.69 -39.93
CA PRO A 215 38.40 -57.18 -39.02
C PRO A 215 39.43 -56.21 -39.72
N PRO A 216 40.73 -56.09 -39.32
CA PRO A 216 41.30 -54.80 -38.90
C PRO A 216 42.55 -54.39 -39.72
N ALA A 217 43.13 -53.22 -39.43
CA ALA A 217 44.58 -52.98 -39.28
C ALA A 217 44.93 -51.48 -39.43
N GLY A 218 45.83 -51.00 -38.57
CA GLY A 218 46.48 -49.69 -38.69
C GLY A 218 46.79 -49.06 -37.35
#